data_AF-A0A956QJZ1-F1
#
_entry.id   AF-A0A956QJZ1-F1
#
_cell.length_a   1.000
_cell.length_b   1.000
_cell.length_c   1.000
_cell.angle_alpha   90.00
_cell.angle_beta   90.00
_cell.angle_gamma   90.00
#
_symmetry.space_group_name_H-M   'P 1'
#
loop_
_entity.id
_entity.type
_entity.pdbx_description
1 polymer ?
#
loop_
_entity_poly.entity_id
_entity_poly.type
_entity_poly.pdbx_seq_one_letter_code
_entity_poly.pdbx_strand_id
1 'polypeptide(L)'
;MMRRQIPLIITFLSGLVLVVQYYFSTLNHIGDTVADWFQAISAFAYVLGAASLVVVNGRKIQRQSPGWFYNLVLLLSLFITLYVGMFNDFIGLGYPGHNPVAEGTTFDWLFQYVHTPLSAAMFSLLAFFIASAAYRAFKARSIESTLLLGSAFLVMLFRVPLGELIWNESGLGHFFSIGKFIDDFIMGGFNVAGQRAIQVAAAIGLISVSLKIMLGIERSYLGGD
;
A
#
# COMPACT_ATOMS: atom_id res chain seq x y z
N MET A 1 5.87 8.32 -38.82
CA MET A 1 7.06 7.86 -38.05
C MET A 1 7.60 8.93 -37.09
N MET A 2 7.83 10.19 -37.50
CA MET A 2 8.38 11.24 -36.61
C MET A 2 7.51 11.60 -35.39
N ARG A 3 6.18 11.46 -35.49
CA ARG A 3 5.25 11.76 -34.37
C ARG A 3 5.43 10.88 -33.13
N ARG A 4 6.01 9.67 -33.26
CA ARG A 4 6.29 8.76 -32.14
C ARG A 4 7.75 8.83 -31.65
N GLN A 5 8.67 9.29 -32.50
CA GLN A 5 10.10 9.40 -32.15
C GLN A 5 10.37 10.57 -31.22
N ILE A 6 9.69 11.71 -31.41
CA ILE A 6 9.87 12.90 -30.56
C ILE A 6 9.52 12.59 -29.09
N PRO A 7 8.34 12.02 -28.76
CA PRO A 7 8.02 11.64 -27.39
C PRO A 7 9.02 10.64 -26.79
N LEU A 8 9.45 9.63 -27.56
CA LEU A 8 10.42 8.64 -27.09
C LEU A 8 11.77 9.24 -26.72
N ILE A 9 12.27 10.16 -27.56
CA ILE A 9 13.53 10.87 -27.28
C ILE A 9 13.38 11.72 -26.02
N ILE A 10 12.24 12.41 -25.86
CA ILE A 10 11.98 13.21 -24.66
C ILE A 10 11.96 12.30 -23.42
N THR A 11 11.22 11.19 -23.43
CA THR A 11 11.16 10.24 -22.30
C THR A 11 12.53 9.67 -21.97
N PHE A 12 13.32 9.31 -22.97
CA PHE A 12 14.68 8.80 -22.77
C PHE A 12 15.58 9.86 -22.14
N LEU A 13 15.60 11.09 -22.68
CA LEU A 13 16.42 12.18 -22.16
C LEU A 13 16.00 12.60 -20.76
N SER A 14 14.70 12.73 -20.49
CA SER A 14 14.18 13.05 -19.15
C SER A 14 14.58 11.99 -18.13
N GLY A 15 14.41 10.70 -18.46
CA GLY A 15 14.84 9.61 -17.58
C GLY A 15 16.36 9.58 -17.37
N LEU A 16 17.15 9.82 -18.43
CA LEU A 16 18.61 9.91 -18.35
C LEU A 16 19.04 11.04 -17.41
N VAL A 17 18.46 12.23 -17.56
CA VAL A 17 18.75 13.39 -16.69
C VAL A 17 18.47 13.04 -15.23
N LEU A 18 17.33 12.42 -14.92
CA LEU A 18 16.98 12.00 -13.57
C LEU A 18 17.98 11.00 -12.96
N VAL A 19 18.49 10.06 -13.76
CA VAL A 19 19.50 9.09 -13.30
C VAL A 19 20.85 9.79 -13.08
N VAL A 20 21.27 10.66 -13.99
CA VAL A 20 22.57 11.33 -13.91
C VAL A 20 22.61 12.33 -12.76
N GLN A 21 21.55 13.11 -12.53
CA GLN A 21 21.53 14.08 -11.41
C GLN A 21 21.72 13.41 -10.04
N TYR A 22 21.27 12.16 -9.87
CA TYR A 22 21.40 11.44 -8.61
C TYR A 22 22.87 11.27 -8.20
N TYR A 23 23.79 11.18 -9.17
CA TYR A 23 25.22 11.02 -8.94
C TYR A 23 26.01 12.34 -8.95
N PHE A 24 25.48 13.40 -9.56
CA PHE A 24 26.19 14.67 -9.75
C PHE A 24 25.40 15.85 -9.18
N SER A 25 25.84 16.36 -8.02
CA SER A 25 25.19 17.47 -7.32
C SER A 25 25.07 18.76 -8.15
N THR A 26 25.97 18.98 -9.12
CA THR A 26 25.93 20.13 -10.03
C THR A 26 24.67 20.14 -10.90
N LEU A 27 24.05 18.98 -11.16
CA LEU A 27 22.88 18.84 -12.04
C LEU A 27 21.54 18.88 -11.30
N ASN A 28 21.55 19.06 -9.96
CA ASN A 28 20.34 19.10 -9.15
C ASN A 28 19.31 20.10 -9.68
N HIS A 29 19.74 21.30 -10.11
CA HIS A 29 18.84 22.33 -10.65
C HIS A 29 18.00 21.87 -11.86
N ILE A 30 18.56 21.03 -12.73
CA ILE A 30 17.84 20.47 -13.88
C ILE A 30 16.86 19.40 -13.41
N GLY A 31 17.29 18.58 -12.45
CA GLY A 31 16.46 17.57 -11.83
C GLY A 31 15.26 18.14 -11.08
N ASP A 32 15.47 19.20 -10.31
CA ASP A 32 14.43 19.95 -9.61
C ASP A 32 13.41 20.50 -10.60
N THR A 33 13.88 21.07 -11.72
CA THR A 33 13.00 21.54 -12.79
C THR A 33 12.14 20.39 -13.34
N VAL A 34 12.74 19.24 -13.64
CA VAL A 34 11.99 18.05 -14.13
C VAL A 34 11.01 17.54 -13.06
N ALA A 35 11.39 17.57 -11.79
CA ALA A 35 10.54 17.19 -10.67
C ALA A 35 9.35 18.15 -10.52
N ASP A 36 9.53 19.45 -10.73
CA ASP A 36 8.45 20.44 -10.71
C ASP A 36 7.44 20.19 -11.84
N TRP A 37 7.92 19.90 -13.06
CA TRP A 37 7.05 19.49 -14.17
C TRP A 37 6.29 18.20 -13.84
N PHE A 38 6.94 17.21 -13.24
CA PHE A 38 6.30 15.98 -12.80
C PHE A 38 5.24 16.24 -11.72
N GLN A 39 5.53 17.12 -10.76
CA GLN A 39 4.60 17.50 -9.70
C GLN A 39 3.37 18.21 -10.28
N ALA A 40 3.56 19.11 -11.24
CA ALA A 40 2.47 19.78 -11.95
C ALA A 40 1.58 18.76 -12.70
N ILE A 41 2.17 17.82 -13.44
CA ILE A 41 1.44 16.76 -14.15
C ILE A 41 0.69 15.86 -13.14
N SER A 42 1.33 15.50 -12.03
CA SER A 42 0.75 14.67 -10.98
C SER A 42 -0.48 15.32 -10.35
N ALA A 43 -0.46 16.64 -10.13
CA ALA A 43 -1.61 17.38 -9.65
C ALA A 43 -2.82 17.23 -10.59
N PHE A 44 -2.63 17.38 -11.91
CA PHE A 44 -3.69 17.12 -12.88
C PHE A 44 -4.13 15.66 -12.90
N ALA A 45 -3.20 14.71 -12.76
CA ALA A 45 -3.49 13.29 -12.71
C ALA A 45 -4.36 12.92 -11.50
N TYR A 46 -4.13 13.52 -10.32
CA TYR A 46 -4.98 13.33 -9.15
C TYR A 46 -6.40 13.82 -9.38
N VAL A 47 -6.56 15.01 -9.99
CA VAL A 47 -7.89 15.54 -10.36
C VAL A 47 -8.58 14.63 -11.36
N LEU A 48 -7.86 14.16 -12.40
CA LEU A 48 -8.41 13.24 -13.39
C LEU A 48 -8.79 11.89 -12.76
N GLY A 49 -7.99 11.38 -11.82
CA GLY A 49 -8.26 10.17 -11.07
C GLY A 49 -9.54 10.28 -10.24
N ALA A 50 -9.69 11.38 -9.49
CA ALA A 50 -10.90 11.68 -8.74
C ALA A 50 -12.12 11.83 -9.68
N ALA A 51 -11.97 12.57 -10.79
CA ALA A 51 -13.03 12.73 -11.79
C ALA A 51 -13.45 11.40 -12.42
N SER A 52 -12.48 10.54 -12.77
CA SER A 52 -12.74 9.19 -13.30
C SER A 52 -13.54 8.35 -12.31
N LEU A 53 -13.15 8.37 -11.04
CA LEU A 53 -13.85 7.68 -9.96
C LEU A 53 -15.30 8.19 -9.82
N VAL A 54 -15.52 9.52 -9.86
CA VAL A 54 -16.86 10.13 -9.84
C VAL A 54 -17.68 9.73 -11.07
N VAL A 55 -17.11 9.78 -12.27
CA VAL A 55 -17.82 9.47 -13.51
C VAL A 55 -18.20 7.98 -13.57
N VAL A 56 -17.28 7.07 -13.27
CA VAL A 56 -17.51 5.62 -13.35
C VAL A 56 -18.53 5.18 -12.32
N ASN A 57 -18.38 5.62 -11.07
CA ASN A 57 -19.27 5.20 -9.99
C ASN A 57 -20.59 5.99 -10.00
N GLY A 58 -20.58 7.25 -10.44
CA GLY A 58 -21.79 8.05 -10.65
C GLY A 58 -22.70 7.48 -11.73
N ARG A 59 -22.14 7.00 -12.85
CA ARG A 59 -22.92 6.29 -13.88
C ARG A 59 -23.55 5.00 -13.35
N LYS A 60 -22.88 4.26 -12.48
CA LYS A 60 -23.43 3.06 -11.81
C LYS A 60 -24.61 3.40 -10.91
N ILE A 61 -24.54 4.52 -10.19
CA ILE A 61 -25.64 5.03 -9.36
C ILE A 61 -26.83 5.44 -10.24
N GLN A 62 -26.58 6.23 -11.29
CA GLN A 62 -27.64 6.69 -12.20
C GLN A 62 -28.37 5.53 -12.89
N ARG A 63 -27.62 4.48 -13.26
CA ARG A 63 -28.18 3.27 -13.89
C ARG A 63 -28.73 2.24 -12.90
N GLN A 64 -28.69 2.52 -11.60
CA GLN A 64 -29.11 1.62 -10.52
C GLN A 64 -28.52 0.19 -10.67
N SER A 65 -27.25 0.09 -11.07
CA SER A 65 -26.59 -1.21 -11.25
C SER A 65 -26.59 -2.02 -9.93
N PRO A 66 -26.48 -3.36 -9.98
CA PRO A 66 -26.39 -4.17 -8.77
C PRO A 66 -25.31 -3.64 -7.81
N GLY A 67 -25.68 -3.39 -6.56
CA GLY A 67 -24.78 -2.80 -5.56
C GLY A 67 -24.55 -1.28 -5.70
N TRP A 68 -25.45 -0.52 -6.35
CA TRP A 68 -25.32 0.93 -6.53
C TRP A 68 -25.12 1.70 -5.20
N PHE A 69 -25.72 1.22 -4.11
CA PHE A 69 -25.58 1.84 -2.78
C PHE A 69 -24.12 1.91 -2.31
N TYR A 70 -23.31 0.88 -2.57
CA TYR A 70 -21.88 0.90 -2.20
C TYR A 70 -21.10 1.96 -2.99
N ASN A 71 -21.48 2.18 -4.25
CA ASN A 71 -20.90 3.24 -5.06
C ASN A 71 -21.26 4.63 -4.52
N LEU A 72 -22.46 4.80 -3.95
CA LEU A 72 -22.88 6.03 -3.29
C LEU A 72 -22.07 6.28 -2.02
N VAL A 73 -21.90 5.26 -1.16
CA VAL A 73 -21.06 5.37 0.04
C VAL A 73 -19.63 5.74 -0.32
N LEU A 74 -19.07 5.13 -1.38
CA LEU A 74 -17.74 5.45 -1.89
C LEU A 74 -17.63 6.92 -2.30
N LEU A 75 -18.57 7.44 -3.11
CA LEU A 75 -18.53 8.85 -3.53
C LEU A 75 -18.71 9.82 -2.37
N LEU A 76 -19.61 9.52 -1.43
CA LEU A 76 -19.76 10.33 -0.21
C LEU A 76 -18.46 10.35 0.59
N SER A 77 -17.82 9.19 0.78
CA SER A 77 -16.55 9.11 1.52
C SER A 77 -15.42 9.89 0.83
N LEU A 78 -15.38 9.88 -0.51
CA LEU A 78 -14.45 10.69 -1.29
C LEU A 78 -14.66 12.19 -1.02
N PHE A 79 -15.89 12.68 -1.17
CA PHE A 79 -16.18 14.10 -0.99
C PHE A 79 -16.02 14.56 0.46
N ILE A 80 -16.38 13.73 1.44
CA ILE A 80 -16.13 14.01 2.86
C ILE A 80 -14.63 14.14 3.13
N THR A 81 -13.84 13.17 2.67
CA THR A 81 -12.37 13.17 2.90
C THR A 81 -11.71 14.36 2.20
N LEU A 82 -12.13 14.67 0.97
CA LEU A 82 -11.62 15.81 0.22
C LEU A 82 -12.00 17.14 0.89
N TYR A 83 -13.25 17.27 1.35
CA TYR A 83 -13.69 18.44 2.08
C TYR A 83 -12.92 18.63 3.39
N VAL A 84 -12.75 17.56 4.17
CA VAL A 84 -11.97 17.58 5.41
C VAL A 84 -10.51 17.98 5.15
N GLY A 85 -9.86 17.35 4.18
CA GLY A 85 -8.45 17.62 3.86
C GLY A 85 -8.20 19.00 3.25
N MET A 86 -9.20 19.62 2.61
CA MET A 86 -9.02 20.89 1.90
C MET A 86 -9.50 22.12 2.69
N PHE A 87 -10.50 21.96 3.56
CA PHE A 87 -11.18 23.09 4.20
C PHE A 87 -11.20 23.08 5.71
N ASN A 88 -10.77 22.00 6.38
CA ASN A 88 -11.14 21.80 7.78
C ASN A 88 -9.97 21.61 8.74
N ASP A 89 -9.85 22.59 9.65
CA ASP A 89 -9.49 22.39 11.06
C ASP A 89 -10.78 22.29 11.89
N PHE A 90 -11.60 21.26 11.65
CA PHE A 90 -12.97 21.14 12.21
C PHE A 90 -13.05 21.18 13.74
N ILE A 91 -11.90 21.00 14.42
CA ILE A 91 -11.77 20.99 15.88
C ILE A 91 -11.20 22.33 16.43
N GLY A 92 -10.98 23.33 15.58
CA GLY A 92 -10.54 24.67 16.02
C GLY A 92 -9.13 24.72 16.62
N LEU A 93 -8.25 23.80 16.21
CA LEU A 93 -6.84 23.75 16.65
C LEU A 93 -5.82 24.08 15.55
N GLY A 94 -6.22 24.17 14.28
CA GLY A 94 -5.28 24.56 13.24
C GLY A 94 -5.32 26.06 12.98
N TYR A 95 -4.14 26.61 13.18
CA TYR A 95 -3.77 27.95 12.79
C TYR A 95 -3.16 27.85 11.40
N PRO A 96 -3.29 28.87 10.54
CA PRO A 96 -2.64 28.88 9.23
C PRO A 96 -1.14 28.56 9.38
N GLY A 97 -0.69 27.44 8.80
CA GLY A 97 0.70 26.97 8.83
C GLY A 97 0.94 25.56 9.40
N HIS A 98 -0.07 24.85 9.91
CA HIS A 98 0.09 23.45 10.36
C HIS A 98 -0.11 22.42 9.23
N ASN A 99 0.56 21.27 9.36
CA ASN A 99 0.41 20.15 8.44
C ASN A 99 -1.01 19.57 8.60
N PRO A 100 -1.85 19.53 7.55
CA PRO A 100 -3.22 19.01 7.63
C PRO A 100 -3.30 17.51 7.95
N VAL A 101 -2.16 16.83 8.00
CA VAL A 101 -2.00 15.40 8.37
C VAL A 101 -1.40 15.24 9.77
N ALA A 102 -1.24 16.32 10.54
CA ALA A 102 -0.70 16.25 11.89
C ALA A 102 -1.65 15.50 12.84
N GLU A 103 -1.08 14.92 13.90
CA GLU A 103 -1.82 14.25 14.96
C GLU A 103 -2.84 15.20 15.59
N GLY A 104 -4.05 14.70 15.84
CA GLY A 104 -5.15 15.49 16.44
C GLY A 104 -5.95 16.35 15.44
N THR A 105 -5.60 16.34 14.16
CA THR A 105 -6.42 16.98 13.12
C THR A 105 -7.68 16.17 12.82
N THR A 106 -8.66 16.80 12.15
CA THR A 106 -9.88 16.11 11.70
C THR A 106 -9.58 15.02 10.66
N PHE A 107 -8.54 15.25 9.85
CA PHE A 107 -8.06 14.24 8.91
C PHE A 107 -7.47 13.04 9.64
N ASP A 108 -6.64 13.26 10.65
CA ASP A 108 -6.07 12.21 11.50
C ASP A 108 -7.17 11.41 12.20
N TRP A 109 -8.20 12.07 12.73
CA TRP A 109 -9.37 11.39 13.30
C TRP A 109 -10.08 10.47 12.28
N LEU A 110 -10.32 10.96 11.06
CA LEU A 110 -10.93 10.16 9.99
C LEU A 110 -10.03 8.95 9.65
N PHE A 111 -8.72 9.15 9.64
CA PHE A 111 -7.76 8.09 9.37
C PHE A 111 -7.76 7.03 10.48
N GLN A 112 -7.66 7.43 11.75
CA GLN A 112 -7.56 6.53 12.89
C GLN A 112 -8.87 5.80 13.19
N TYR A 113 -10.02 6.47 13.05
CA TYR A 113 -11.30 5.91 13.48
C TYR A 113 -12.19 5.42 12.34
N VAL A 114 -11.92 5.80 11.09
CA VAL A 114 -12.67 5.30 9.92
C VAL A 114 -11.79 4.43 9.03
N HIS A 115 -10.67 4.95 8.51
CA HIS A 115 -9.83 4.18 7.59
C HIS A 115 -9.16 2.97 8.26
N THR A 116 -8.57 3.16 9.44
CA THR A 116 -7.82 2.10 10.13
C THR A 116 -8.69 0.90 10.51
N PRO A 117 -9.88 1.06 11.14
CA PRO A 117 -10.74 -0.08 11.45
C PRO A 117 -11.34 -0.74 10.20
N LEU A 118 -11.69 0.03 9.16
CA LEU A 118 -12.20 -0.53 7.90
C LEU A 118 -11.14 -1.38 7.17
N SER A 119 -9.90 -0.91 7.11
CA SER A 119 -8.79 -1.69 6.56
C SER A 119 -8.51 -2.94 7.40
N ALA A 120 -8.54 -2.82 8.73
CA ALA A 120 -8.43 -3.96 9.63
C ALA A 120 -9.56 -5.00 9.42
N ALA A 121 -10.79 -4.56 9.18
CA ALA A 121 -11.91 -5.45 8.85
C ALA A 121 -11.68 -6.20 7.52
N MET A 122 -11.19 -5.50 6.49
CA MET A 122 -10.81 -6.14 5.22
C MET A 122 -9.72 -7.20 5.40
N PHE A 123 -8.67 -6.90 6.19
CA PHE A 123 -7.62 -7.86 6.49
C PHE A 123 -8.09 -9.01 7.40
N SER A 124 -9.01 -8.75 8.32
CA SER A 124 -9.61 -9.77 9.18
C SER A 124 -10.39 -10.79 8.35
N LEU A 125 -11.22 -10.34 7.40
CA LEU A 125 -11.91 -11.22 6.46
C LEU A 125 -10.91 -12.07 5.65
N LEU A 126 -9.83 -11.45 5.16
CA LEU A 126 -8.77 -12.18 4.45
C LEU A 126 -8.13 -13.26 5.34
N ALA A 127 -7.87 -12.97 6.61
CA ALA A 127 -7.33 -13.94 7.56
C ALA A 127 -8.25 -15.15 7.74
N PHE A 128 -9.57 -14.95 7.86
CA PHE A 128 -10.55 -16.05 7.91
C PHE A 128 -10.55 -16.88 6.61
N PHE A 129 -10.47 -16.24 5.44
CA PHE A 129 -10.37 -16.95 4.18
C PHE A 129 -9.09 -17.78 4.06
N ILE A 130 -7.95 -17.21 4.48
CA ILE A 130 -6.67 -17.92 4.52
C ILE A 130 -6.76 -19.11 5.47
N ALA A 131 -7.29 -18.92 6.68
CA ALA A 131 -7.45 -20.01 7.65
C ALA A 131 -8.35 -21.13 7.11
N SER A 132 -9.47 -20.79 6.48
CA SER A 132 -10.38 -21.78 5.86
C SER A 132 -9.72 -22.51 4.68
N ALA A 133 -8.99 -21.79 3.82
CA ALA A 133 -8.26 -22.37 2.70
C ALA A 133 -7.12 -23.28 3.21
N ALA A 134 -6.35 -22.83 4.20
CA ALA A 134 -5.29 -23.58 4.83
C ALA A 134 -5.82 -24.83 5.52
N TYR A 135 -6.91 -24.75 6.29
CA TYR A 135 -7.54 -25.94 6.90
C TYR A 135 -7.96 -26.98 5.85
N ARG A 136 -8.55 -26.52 4.73
CA ARG A 136 -8.95 -27.38 3.62
C ARG A 136 -7.74 -27.97 2.87
N ALA A 137 -6.65 -27.22 2.74
CA ALA A 137 -5.40 -27.66 2.11
C ALA A 137 -4.59 -28.61 3.01
N PHE A 138 -4.56 -28.35 4.32
CA PHE A 138 -3.85 -29.12 5.35
C PHE A 138 -4.71 -30.18 6.04
N LYS A 139 -5.85 -30.57 5.44
CA LYS A 139 -6.66 -31.69 5.95
C LYS A 139 -5.72 -32.87 6.22
N ALA A 140 -5.46 -33.16 7.50
CA ALA A 140 -4.40 -34.03 8.00
C ALA A 140 -4.50 -35.44 7.40
N ARG A 141 -3.95 -35.58 6.18
CA ARG A 141 -3.88 -36.82 5.42
C ARG A 141 -2.46 -37.35 5.35
N SER A 142 -1.47 -36.53 5.71
CA SER A 142 -0.07 -36.91 5.83
C SER A 142 0.53 -36.42 7.14
N ILE A 143 1.55 -37.13 7.62
CA ILE A 143 2.34 -36.76 8.80
C ILE A 143 2.96 -35.36 8.64
N GLU A 144 3.40 -35.01 7.44
CA GLU A 144 3.96 -33.70 7.09
C GLU A 144 2.95 -32.57 7.32
N SER A 145 1.70 -32.75 6.87
CA SER A 145 0.63 -31.75 7.05
C SER A 145 0.26 -31.58 8.52
N THR A 146 0.29 -32.66 9.31
CA THR A 146 0.03 -32.61 10.76
C THR A 146 1.14 -31.87 11.50
N LEU A 147 2.41 -32.14 11.18
CA LEU A 147 3.54 -31.41 11.76
C LEU A 147 3.47 -29.92 11.43
N LEU A 148 3.16 -29.59 10.18
CA LEU A 148 3.03 -28.21 9.75
C LEU A 148 1.86 -27.50 10.45
N LEU A 149 0.69 -28.15 10.55
CA LEU A 149 -0.45 -27.61 11.29
C LEU A 149 -0.14 -27.40 12.78
N GLY A 150 0.52 -28.36 13.43
CA GLY A 150 0.96 -28.25 14.82
C GLY A 150 1.95 -27.10 15.03
N SER A 151 2.92 -26.95 14.12
CA SER A 151 3.88 -25.84 14.17
C SER A 151 3.19 -24.47 14.02
N ALA A 152 2.24 -24.35 13.08
CA ALA A 152 1.48 -23.13 12.87
C ALA A 152 0.61 -22.77 14.08
N PHE A 153 -0.02 -23.77 14.70
CA PHE A 153 -0.81 -23.59 15.90
C PHE A 153 0.04 -23.07 17.07
N LEU A 154 1.21 -23.67 17.31
CA LEU A 154 2.13 -23.20 18.36
C LEU A 154 2.58 -21.75 18.11
N VAL A 155 2.99 -21.43 16.88
CA VAL A 155 3.39 -20.07 16.51
C VAL A 155 2.27 -19.07 16.74
N MET A 156 1.03 -19.41 16.38
CA MET A 156 -0.12 -18.54 16.60
C MET A 156 -0.47 -18.38 18.08
N LEU A 157 -0.40 -19.47 18.87
CA LEU A 157 -0.75 -19.45 20.29
C LEU A 157 0.15 -18.49 21.07
N PHE A 158 1.47 -18.56 20.86
CA PHE A 158 2.43 -17.75 21.59
C PHE A 158 2.63 -16.33 21.03
N ARG A 159 1.97 -15.99 19.92
CA ARG A 159 1.92 -14.63 19.37
C ARG A 159 0.78 -13.78 19.97
N VAL A 160 -0.16 -14.42 20.66
CA VAL A 160 -1.25 -13.72 21.37
C VAL A 160 -0.81 -13.55 22.83
N PRO A 161 -1.10 -12.41 23.50
CA PRO A 161 -0.71 -12.16 24.89
C PRO A 161 -1.10 -13.28 25.87
N LEU A 162 -2.20 -13.99 25.58
CA LEU A 162 -2.65 -15.14 26.37
C LEU A 162 -1.66 -16.31 26.38
N GLY A 163 -1.02 -16.63 25.24
CA GLY A 163 -0.07 -17.73 25.18
C GLY A 163 1.20 -17.45 25.97
N GLU A 164 1.64 -16.19 25.98
CA GLU A 164 2.78 -15.75 26.77
C GLU A 164 2.49 -15.77 28.28
N LEU A 165 1.29 -15.34 28.70
CA LEU A 165 0.86 -15.42 30.09
C LEU A 165 0.86 -16.87 30.62
N ILE A 166 0.26 -17.81 29.87
CA ILE A 166 0.21 -19.23 30.24
C ILE A 166 1.64 -19.82 30.36
N TRP A 167 2.54 -19.45 29.46
CA TRP A 167 3.91 -19.94 29.47
C TRP A 167 4.72 -19.40 30.65
N ASN A 168 4.55 -18.12 30.96
CA ASN A 168 5.26 -17.47 32.05
C ASN A 168 4.75 -17.94 33.42
N GLU A 169 3.45 -18.18 33.57
CA GLU A 169 2.88 -18.75 34.81
C GLU A 169 3.28 -20.22 35.05
N SER A 170 3.66 -20.96 34.01
CA SER A 170 4.14 -22.34 34.15
C SER A 170 5.52 -22.48 34.82
N GLY A 171 6.19 -21.35 35.12
CA GLY A 171 7.53 -21.31 35.73
C GLY A 171 8.68 -21.62 34.76
N LEU A 172 8.40 -22.27 33.62
CA LEU A 172 9.37 -22.52 32.54
C LEU A 172 9.71 -21.27 31.71
N GLY A 173 8.85 -20.25 31.72
CA GLY A 173 9.06 -18.99 30.98
C GLY A 173 10.30 -18.20 31.41
N HIS A 174 10.80 -18.40 32.64
CA HIS A 174 12.04 -17.79 33.11
C HIS A 174 13.30 -18.33 32.45
N PHE A 175 13.29 -19.58 31.96
CA PHE A 175 14.45 -20.21 31.33
C PHE A 175 14.45 -20.05 29.81
N PHE A 176 13.26 -20.07 29.18
CA PHE A 176 13.12 -19.96 27.74
C PHE A 176 11.76 -19.34 27.39
N SER A 177 11.76 -18.15 26.77
CA SER A 177 10.53 -17.54 26.24
C SER A 177 10.33 -17.99 24.79
N ILE A 178 9.35 -18.89 24.56
CA ILE A 178 8.95 -19.26 23.20
C ILE A 178 8.47 -18.04 22.42
N GLY A 179 7.76 -17.11 23.06
CA GLY A 179 7.28 -15.88 22.42
C GLY A 179 8.44 -15.09 21.82
N LYS A 180 9.50 -14.87 22.61
CA LYS A 180 10.72 -14.20 22.14
C LYS A 180 11.42 -14.97 21.01
N PHE A 181 11.51 -16.30 21.10
CA PHE A 181 12.09 -17.10 20.01
C PHE A 181 11.31 -16.93 18.70
N ILE A 182 9.98 -16.96 18.75
CA ILE A 182 9.12 -16.75 17.58
C ILE A 182 9.33 -15.34 17.02
N ASP A 183 9.34 -14.33 17.87
CA ASP A 183 9.48 -12.93 17.44
C ASP A 183 10.87 -12.65 16.86
N ASP A 184 11.96 -13.10 17.49
CA ASP A 184 13.31 -12.84 17.01
C ASP A 184 13.64 -13.67 15.76
N PHE A 185 13.36 -14.99 15.79
CA PHE A 185 13.79 -15.91 14.75
C PHE A 185 12.80 -16.01 13.58
N ILE A 186 11.51 -16.19 13.87
CA ILE A 186 10.49 -16.37 12.82
C ILE A 186 10.04 -15.02 12.28
N MET A 187 9.67 -14.07 13.14
CA MET A 187 9.21 -12.77 12.69
C MET A 187 10.38 -11.90 12.23
N GLY A 188 11.39 -11.71 13.08
CA GLY A 188 12.57 -10.89 12.80
C GLY A 188 13.48 -11.47 11.71
N GLY A 189 13.56 -12.80 11.61
CA GLY A 189 14.30 -13.49 10.55
C GLY A 189 13.46 -13.68 9.29
N PHE A 190 12.65 -14.74 9.25
CA PHE A 190 11.98 -15.21 8.03
C PHE A 190 10.89 -14.27 7.50
N ASN A 191 10.01 -13.76 8.37
CA ASN A 191 8.92 -12.88 7.94
C ASN A 191 9.47 -11.56 7.38
N VAL A 192 10.35 -10.89 8.14
CA VAL A 192 11.00 -9.66 7.67
C VAL A 192 11.84 -9.92 6.41
N ALA A 193 12.57 -11.04 6.31
CA ALA A 193 13.28 -11.40 5.09
C ALA A 193 12.34 -11.58 3.89
N GLY A 194 11.19 -12.24 4.09
CA GLY A 194 10.15 -12.40 3.06
C GLY A 194 9.54 -11.07 2.63
N GLN A 195 9.20 -10.20 3.58
CA GLN A 195 8.70 -8.85 3.29
C GLN A 195 9.73 -8.02 2.51
N ARG A 196 11.00 -8.05 2.92
CA ARG A 196 12.10 -7.39 2.20
C ARG A 196 12.28 -7.97 0.80
N ALA A 197 12.20 -9.29 0.64
CA ALA A 197 12.28 -9.94 -0.67
C ALA A 197 11.15 -9.48 -1.60
N ILE A 198 9.91 -9.39 -1.10
CA ILE A 198 8.77 -8.86 -1.85
C ILE A 198 8.99 -7.40 -2.25
N GLN A 199 9.44 -6.56 -1.31
CA GLN A 199 9.73 -5.14 -1.57
C GLN A 199 10.84 -4.97 -2.64
N VAL A 200 11.92 -5.76 -2.53
CA VAL A 200 13.01 -5.75 -3.51
C VAL A 200 12.51 -6.23 -4.88
N ALA A 201 11.74 -7.31 -4.93
CA ALA A 201 11.15 -7.81 -6.17
C ALA A 201 10.23 -6.77 -6.83
N ALA A 202 9.40 -6.09 -6.04
CA ALA A 202 8.54 -5.02 -6.53
C ALA A 202 9.37 -3.83 -7.05
N ALA A 203 10.42 -3.42 -6.33
CA ALA A 203 11.31 -2.34 -6.76
C ALA A 203 12.03 -2.68 -8.08
N ILE A 204 12.60 -3.88 -8.19
CA ILE A 204 13.24 -4.36 -9.43
C ILE A 204 12.21 -4.42 -10.58
N GLY A 205 10.98 -4.88 -10.30
CA GLY A 205 9.89 -4.89 -11.27
C GLY A 205 9.56 -3.49 -11.81
N LEU A 206 9.46 -2.50 -10.92
CA LEU A 206 9.23 -1.10 -11.28
C LEU A 206 10.39 -0.49 -12.07
N ILE A 207 11.63 -0.81 -11.70
CA ILE A 207 12.83 -0.38 -12.45
C ILE A 207 12.82 -0.99 -13.84
N SER A 208 12.50 -2.28 -13.96
CA SER A 208 12.44 -2.98 -15.25
C SER A 208 11.42 -2.35 -16.20
N VAL A 209 10.21 -2.06 -15.70
CA VAL A 209 9.16 -1.38 -16.50
C VAL A 209 9.60 0.03 -16.88
N SER A 210 10.17 0.79 -15.94
CA SER A 210 10.69 2.14 -16.20
C SER A 210 11.77 2.13 -17.29
N LEU A 211 12.71 1.18 -17.25
CA LEU A 211 13.75 1.03 -18.28
C LEU A 211 13.17 0.67 -19.65
N LYS A 212 12.18 -0.23 -19.72
CA LYS A 212 11.50 -0.55 -20.98
C LYS A 212 10.77 0.64 -21.58
N ILE A 213 10.17 1.48 -20.74
CA ILE A 213 9.53 2.75 -21.14
C ILE A 213 10.58 3.74 -21.66
N MET A 214 11.68 3.93 -20.91
CA MET A 214 12.78 4.84 -21.29
C MET A 214 13.43 4.43 -22.61
N LEU A 215 13.70 3.13 -22.82
CA LEU A 215 14.27 2.60 -24.06
C LEU A 215 13.25 2.53 -25.21
N GLY A 216 11.98 2.86 -24.95
CA GLY A 216 10.92 2.83 -25.96
C GLY A 216 10.55 1.43 -26.45
N ILE A 217 10.85 0.40 -25.66
CA ILE A 217 10.41 -0.99 -25.89
C ILE A 217 8.91 -1.10 -25.59
N GLU A 218 8.47 -0.53 -24.46
CA GLU A 218 7.05 -0.42 -24.11
C GLU A 218 6.51 0.95 -24.55
N ARG A 219 5.65 0.95 -25.58
CA ARG A 219 5.05 2.15 -26.18
C ARG A 219 3.57 2.33 -25.88
N SER A 220 3.03 1.52 -24.95
CA SER A 220 1.59 1.46 -24.66
C SER A 220 0.99 2.82 -24.25
N TYR A 221 1.81 3.70 -23.69
CA TYR A 221 1.41 5.05 -23.27
C TYR A 221 1.32 6.08 -24.41
N LEU A 222 1.84 5.78 -25.62
CA LEU A 222 1.88 6.72 -26.75
C LEU A 222 0.60 6.74 -27.60
N GLY A 223 -0.45 6.04 -27.16
CA GLY A 223 -1.69 5.87 -27.93
C GLY A 223 -1.50 4.85 -29.06
N GLY A 224 -2.33 3.80 -29.02
CA GLY A 224 -2.26 2.70 -29.98
C GLY A 224 -2.55 3.11 -31.42
N ASP A 225 -1.91 2.41 -32.35
CA ASP A 225 -2.69 1.71 -33.38
C ASP A 225 -3.09 0.36 -32.79
#